data_AF-A0A669PLZ6-F1
#
_entry.id   AF-A0A669PLZ6-F1
#
_cell.length_a   1.000
_cell.length_b   1.000
_cell.length_c   1.000
_cell.angle_alpha   90.00
_cell.angle_beta   90.00
_cell.angle_gamma   90.00
#
_symmetry.space_group_name_H-M   'P 1'
#
loop_
_entity.id
_entity.type
_entity.pdbx_description
1 polymer ?
#
loop_
_entity_poly.entity_id
_entity_poly.type
_entity_poly.pdbx_seq_one_letter_code
_entity_poly.pdbx_strand_id
1 'polypeptide(L)'
;MAAWPRFAPPPGRAAPPLSPPRPGRGAELREVGRLLPAACDRRAGSKGRPEGPRSPGSCLPPLPACLLGAGAAQAQLGHFLAPRGMKLTKAQYDEIAQFLGHVQPTRQSLRKLKEKFPSQSQSTLLSIFSQEYQKQIKRTHAKHHTAEAVESYYQRYLHGVMKNATAPVLLELANEMDFAPSLMARIVLERFLQEQEQAIPSKTLINSMLRDPSQIPDGVLANQIYQCTVNDCCYGPLVDCIKHAIGHEHEVLLREMLLEKNLSFIAEDQLRAKGYDKTPDFILEVPVAVEGHIIHWIESKASFGDESSHQAYLQDQFWSYWNRKQGNEQLHQKRQMKITEL
;
A
#
# COMPACT_ATOMS: atom_id res chain seq x y z
N MET A 1 -19.77 35.90 2.42
CA MET A 1 -19.66 36.07 3.88
C MET A 1 -20.59 35.08 4.55
N ALA A 2 -20.05 34.05 5.19
CA ALA A 2 -20.73 33.23 6.19
C ALA A 2 -19.63 32.46 6.95
N ALA A 3 -19.43 32.81 8.22
CA ALA A 3 -18.45 32.19 9.10
C ALA A 3 -19.07 30.95 9.76
N TRP A 4 -18.30 29.86 9.85
CA TRP A 4 -18.66 28.63 10.58
C TRP A 4 -17.89 28.53 11.91
N PRO A 5 -18.44 27.85 12.93
CA PRO A 5 -18.11 28.11 14.33
C PRO A 5 -16.82 27.44 14.80
N ARG A 6 -16.15 28.11 15.76
CA ARG A 6 -14.96 27.60 16.48
C ARG A 6 -15.37 26.46 17.41
N PHE A 7 -14.80 25.26 17.24
CA PHE A 7 -14.86 24.20 18.24
C PHE A 7 -13.69 24.33 19.22
N ALA A 8 -14.01 24.42 20.51
CA ALA A 8 -13.05 24.32 21.61
C ALA A 8 -12.77 22.83 21.93
N PRO A 9 -11.53 22.46 22.30
CA PRO A 9 -11.21 21.10 22.69
C PRO A 9 -11.78 20.75 24.09
N PRO A 10 -12.14 19.49 24.35
CA PRO A 10 -12.64 19.04 25.65
C PRO A 10 -11.52 18.95 26.71
N PRO A 11 -11.85 19.03 28.01
CA PRO A 11 -10.87 18.95 29.09
C PRO A 11 -10.33 17.52 29.27
N GLY A 12 -9.03 17.43 29.55
CA GLY A 12 -8.25 16.19 29.60
C GLY A 12 -8.65 15.23 30.73
N ARG A 13 -8.59 13.93 30.43
CA ARG A 13 -8.58 12.85 31.44
C ARG A 13 -7.13 12.43 31.70
N ALA A 14 -6.78 12.34 32.98
CA ALA A 14 -5.49 11.89 33.47
C ALA A 14 -5.21 10.41 33.10
N ALA A 15 -3.96 10.11 32.75
CA ALA A 15 -3.49 8.76 32.45
C ALA A 15 -3.23 7.95 33.74
N PRO A 16 -3.50 6.63 33.77
CA PRO A 16 -3.13 5.78 34.90
C PRO A 16 -1.63 5.38 34.85
N PRO A 17 -1.03 4.99 35.99
CA PRO A 17 0.42 4.78 36.10
C PRO A 17 0.90 3.50 35.41
N LEU A 18 2.08 3.60 34.80
CA LEU A 18 2.81 2.53 34.11
C LEU A 18 3.32 1.47 35.10
N SER A 19 3.11 0.20 34.76
CA SER A 19 3.73 -0.95 35.45
C SER A 19 5.13 -1.26 34.87
N PRO A 20 6.10 -1.74 35.69
CA PRO A 20 7.47 -1.97 35.24
C PRO A 20 7.63 -3.23 34.36
N PRO A 21 8.67 -3.28 33.49
CA PRO A 21 8.89 -4.39 32.57
C PRO A 21 9.47 -5.64 33.27
N ARG A 22 9.06 -6.83 32.81
CA ARG A 22 9.62 -8.12 33.23
C ARG A 22 10.88 -8.46 32.41
N PRO A 23 11.86 -9.19 33.00
CA PRO A 23 13.16 -9.43 32.38
C PRO A 23 13.13 -10.55 31.33
N GLY A 24 14.01 -10.41 30.33
CA GLY A 24 14.15 -11.33 29.20
C GLY A 24 14.76 -12.69 29.55
N ARG A 25 14.55 -13.65 28.64
CA ARG A 25 15.31 -14.90 28.57
C ARG A 25 15.98 -14.99 27.20
N GLY A 26 17.28 -15.19 27.22
CA GLY A 26 18.11 -15.37 26.04
C GLY A 26 18.14 -16.81 25.52
N ALA A 27 18.63 -16.88 24.28
CA ALA A 27 19.40 -17.93 23.61
C ALA A 27 18.90 -19.39 23.67
N GLU A 28 18.61 -19.96 22.50
CA GLU A 28 19.30 -21.19 22.08
C GLU A 28 19.46 -21.23 20.54
N LEU A 29 20.71 -21.25 20.10
CA LEU A 29 21.18 -21.57 18.75
C LEU A 29 21.19 -23.09 18.60
N ARG A 30 20.64 -23.63 17.51
CA ARG A 30 21.11 -24.91 16.95
C ARG A 30 21.19 -24.88 15.43
N GLU A 31 22.28 -25.46 14.98
CA GLU A 31 22.95 -25.47 13.69
C GLU A 31 22.71 -26.82 12.99
N VAL A 32 22.30 -26.83 11.72
CA VAL A 32 22.51 -27.90 10.72
C VAL A 32 22.21 -27.27 9.35
N GLY A 33 22.96 -27.35 8.25
CA GLY A 33 24.19 -28.02 7.86
C GLY A 33 24.39 -27.72 6.36
N ARG A 34 25.66 -27.53 5.96
CA ARG A 34 26.12 -27.19 4.60
C ARG A 34 25.72 -28.23 3.55
N LEU A 35 25.63 -27.80 2.28
CA LEU A 35 26.24 -28.49 1.14
C LEU A 35 26.42 -27.50 -0.05
N LEU A 36 27.66 -27.05 -0.23
CA LEU A 36 28.23 -26.59 -1.50
C LEU A 36 29.01 -27.78 -2.11
N PRO A 37 29.31 -27.72 -3.42
CA PRO A 37 30.71 -27.87 -3.77
C PRO A 37 31.22 -26.73 -4.66
N ALA A 38 32.46 -26.34 -4.38
CA ALA A 38 33.31 -25.45 -5.14
C ALA A 38 34.24 -26.26 -6.07
N ALA A 39 34.67 -25.64 -7.18
CA ALA A 39 35.94 -25.81 -7.92
C ALA A 39 35.72 -25.27 -9.35
N CYS A 40 36.64 -24.64 -10.08
CA CYS A 40 38.06 -24.37 -9.89
C CYS A 40 38.48 -23.20 -10.81
N ASP A 41 39.57 -22.58 -10.40
CA ASP A 41 40.35 -21.49 -10.96
C ASP A 41 41.03 -21.84 -12.31
N ARG A 42 41.28 -20.84 -13.17
CA ARG A 42 42.47 -20.79 -14.06
C ARG A 42 42.74 -19.37 -14.60
N ARG A 43 43.93 -18.87 -14.24
CA ARG A 43 44.60 -17.61 -14.63
C ARG A 43 45.23 -17.63 -16.04
N ALA A 44 45.54 -16.40 -16.48
CA ALA A 44 46.74 -15.89 -17.20
C ALA A 44 46.37 -15.18 -18.53
N GLY A 45 46.87 -14.00 -18.92
CA GLY A 45 47.85 -13.05 -18.39
C GLY A 45 48.65 -12.41 -19.55
N SER A 46 48.84 -11.08 -19.59
CA SER A 46 49.96 -10.36 -20.26
C SER A 46 49.73 -8.82 -20.22
N LYS A 47 50.51 -8.03 -19.47
CA LYS A 47 51.79 -7.31 -19.80
C LYS A 47 51.60 -5.90 -20.38
N GLY A 48 52.21 -4.90 -19.73
CA GLY A 48 52.55 -3.59 -20.32
C GLY A 48 52.63 -2.40 -19.32
N ARG A 49 53.85 -1.95 -19.00
CA ARG A 49 54.26 -0.67 -18.33
C ARG A 49 55.47 -0.15 -19.15
N PRO A 50 56.10 1.03 -18.91
CA PRO A 50 55.70 2.27 -18.21
C PRO A 50 56.00 3.55 -19.04
N GLU A 51 55.72 4.76 -18.52
CA GLU A 51 56.65 5.93 -18.43
C GLU A 51 55.90 7.21 -17.94
N GLY A 52 56.57 8.04 -17.12
CA GLY A 52 56.18 9.43 -16.80
C GLY A 52 57.19 10.41 -17.43
N PRO A 53 57.44 11.64 -16.92
CA PRO A 53 56.67 12.54 -16.05
C PRO A 53 56.50 13.97 -16.68
N ARG A 54 55.81 14.91 -16.02
CA ARG A 54 56.13 16.37 -15.95
C ARG A 54 54.99 17.20 -15.31
N SER A 55 55.34 17.98 -14.28
CA SER A 55 54.69 19.24 -13.86
C SER A 55 55.47 20.42 -14.50
N PRO A 56 54.98 21.68 -14.62
CA PRO A 56 54.63 22.54 -13.46
C PRO A 56 53.51 23.60 -13.65
N GLY A 57 52.93 24.05 -12.51
CA GLY A 57 52.62 25.44 -12.16
C GLY A 57 51.58 26.28 -12.93
N SER A 58 50.53 26.73 -12.24
CA SER A 58 50.11 28.15 -12.22
C SER A 58 48.98 28.41 -11.21
N CYS A 59 49.07 29.56 -10.54
CA CYS A 59 48.23 30.07 -9.45
C CYS A 59 46.83 30.57 -9.87
N LEU A 60 45.83 30.33 -8.99
CA LEU A 60 44.66 31.16 -8.54
C LEU A 60 43.74 31.85 -9.59
N PRO A 61 42.40 31.89 -9.38
CA PRO A 61 41.74 32.61 -8.26
C PRO A 61 40.50 31.91 -7.65
N PRO A 62 39.90 32.44 -6.55
CA PRO A 62 38.72 31.86 -5.92
C PRO A 62 37.46 32.10 -6.76
N LEU A 63 36.63 31.06 -6.91
CA LEU A 63 35.34 31.18 -7.60
C LEU A 63 34.33 31.96 -6.74
N PRO A 64 33.51 32.81 -7.36
CA PRO A 64 32.60 33.71 -6.68
C PRO A 64 31.34 33.00 -6.19
N ALA A 65 30.78 33.53 -5.10
CA ALA A 65 29.41 33.28 -4.69
C ALA A 65 28.44 33.64 -5.83
N CYS A 66 27.78 32.63 -6.40
CA CYS A 66 26.61 32.85 -7.27
C CYS A 66 25.36 32.25 -6.61
N LEU A 67 24.70 33.14 -5.86
CA LEU A 67 23.34 33.08 -5.33
C LEU A 67 22.27 33.11 -6.44
N LEU A 68 22.41 32.31 -7.50
CA LEU A 68 21.48 32.29 -8.62
C LEU A 68 21.20 30.83 -9.01
N GLY A 69 20.15 30.25 -8.41
CA GLY A 69 19.70 28.91 -8.76
C GLY A 69 18.45 28.38 -8.05
N ALA A 70 18.00 29.00 -6.94
CA ALA A 70 16.82 28.52 -6.22
C ALA A 70 15.49 28.73 -6.97
N GLY A 71 15.39 29.80 -7.79
CA GLY A 71 14.15 30.14 -8.49
C GLY A 71 13.80 29.24 -9.68
N ALA A 72 14.81 28.68 -10.37
CA ALA A 72 14.58 27.81 -11.52
C ALA A 72 14.14 26.39 -11.12
N ALA A 73 14.64 25.88 -9.98
CA ALA A 73 14.17 24.62 -9.40
C ALA A 73 12.76 24.74 -8.81
N GLN A 74 12.39 25.89 -8.25
CA GLN A 74 11.07 26.17 -7.65
C GLN A 74 9.91 26.14 -8.65
N ALA A 75 10.10 26.67 -9.86
CA ALA A 75 9.03 26.70 -10.88
C ALA A 75 8.79 25.32 -11.54
N GLN A 76 9.79 24.43 -11.53
CA GLN A 76 9.71 23.13 -12.21
C GLN A 76 9.03 22.03 -11.39
N LEU A 77 9.03 22.11 -10.05
CA LEU A 77 8.36 21.11 -9.20
C LEU A 77 6.83 21.27 -9.24
N GLY A 78 6.30 22.49 -9.20
CA GLY A 78 4.85 22.75 -9.24
C GLY A 78 4.19 22.39 -10.58
N HIS A 79 4.92 22.51 -11.69
CA HIS A 79 4.38 22.23 -13.03
C HIS A 79 4.43 20.73 -13.42
N PHE A 80 5.16 19.89 -12.68
CA PHE A 80 5.31 18.46 -12.97
C PHE A 80 4.44 17.55 -12.10
N LEU A 81 4.03 18.04 -10.92
CA LEU A 81 3.02 17.37 -10.08
C LEU A 81 1.58 17.63 -10.54
N ALA A 82 1.38 18.50 -11.54
CA ALA A 82 0.07 18.73 -12.15
C ALA A 82 -0.37 17.49 -12.96
N PRO A 83 -1.54 16.89 -12.69
CA PRO A 83 -2.03 15.74 -13.44
C PRO A 83 -2.19 16.12 -14.92
N ARG A 84 -1.49 15.42 -15.83
CA ARG A 84 -1.71 15.54 -17.29
C ARG A 84 -2.96 14.80 -17.79
N GLY A 85 -3.79 14.30 -16.87
CA GLY A 85 -5.04 13.58 -17.16
C GLY A 85 -6.28 14.45 -17.00
N MET A 86 -7.38 14.06 -17.66
CA MET A 86 -8.70 14.65 -17.43
C MET A 86 -9.04 14.63 -15.93
N LYS A 87 -9.27 15.80 -15.33
CA LYS A 87 -9.75 15.91 -13.95
C LYS A 87 -11.21 15.45 -13.90
N LEU A 88 -11.48 14.34 -13.21
CA LEU A 88 -12.82 13.87 -12.93
C LEU A 88 -13.50 14.82 -11.93
N THR A 89 -14.63 15.40 -12.30
CA THR A 89 -15.38 16.26 -11.36
C THR A 89 -16.06 15.43 -10.27
N LYS A 90 -16.31 16.03 -9.11
CA LYS A 90 -17.03 15.36 -8.01
C LYS A 90 -18.41 14.86 -8.43
N ALA A 91 -19.14 15.64 -9.23
CA ALA A 91 -20.45 15.23 -9.76
C ALA A 91 -20.36 13.98 -10.66
N GLN A 92 -19.35 13.90 -11.54
CA GLN A 92 -19.12 12.72 -12.38
C GLN A 92 -18.75 11.50 -11.54
N TYR A 93 -17.91 11.67 -10.52
CA TYR A 93 -17.61 10.59 -9.59
C TYR A 93 -18.87 10.09 -8.87
N ASP A 94 -19.70 11.00 -8.34
CA ASP A 94 -20.91 10.65 -7.58
C ASP A 94 -21.93 9.91 -8.47
N GLU A 95 -22.05 10.30 -9.74
CA GLU A 95 -22.89 9.59 -10.71
C GLU A 95 -22.41 8.14 -10.96
N ILE A 96 -21.10 7.95 -11.11
CA ILE A 96 -20.48 6.62 -11.28
C ILE A 96 -20.70 5.79 -10.02
N ALA A 97 -20.45 6.35 -8.84
CA ALA A 97 -20.61 5.67 -7.56
C ALA A 97 -22.08 5.27 -7.31
N GLN A 98 -23.04 6.15 -7.64
CA GLN A 98 -24.46 5.84 -7.53
C GLN A 98 -24.86 4.70 -8.47
N PHE A 99 -24.34 4.68 -9.70
CA PHE A 99 -24.58 3.56 -10.62
C PHE A 99 -24.02 2.26 -10.06
N LEU A 100 -22.80 2.28 -9.50
CA LEU A 100 -22.18 1.11 -8.89
C LEU A 100 -22.96 0.52 -7.73
N GLY A 101 -23.66 1.35 -6.95
CA GLY A 101 -24.55 0.88 -5.89
C GLY A 101 -25.69 -0.04 -6.37
N HIS A 102 -25.99 -0.07 -7.67
CA HIS A 102 -27.04 -0.89 -8.28
C HIS A 102 -26.50 -2.05 -9.13
N VAL A 103 -25.17 -2.23 -9.20
CA VAL A 103 -24.55 -3.27 -10.02
C VAL A 103 -23.83 -4.26 -9.11
N GLN A 104 -24.05 -5.55 -9.32
CA GLN A 104 -23.31 -6.57 -8.59
C GLN A 104 -21.79 -6.41 -8.79
N PRO A 105 -20.94 -6.69 -7.81
CA PRO A 105 -19.50 -6.43 -7.90
C PRO A 105 -18.75 -7.55 -8.64
N THR A 106 -19.09 -7.75 -9.91
CA THR A 106 -18.50 -8.79 -10.76
C THR A 106 -17.62 -8.16 -11.85
N ARG A 107 -16.78 -8.98 -12.50
CA ARG A 107 -16.02 -8.53 -13.68
C ARG A 107 -16.90 -7.97 -14.81
N GLN A 108 -18.16 -8.42 -14.91
CA GLN A 108 -19.10 -7.92 -15.91
C GLN A 108 -19.48 -6.45 -15.67
N SER A 109 -19.34 -5.97 -14.44
CA SER A 109 -19.73 -4.63 -14.02
C SER A 109 -18.82 -3.56 -14.58
N LEU A 110 -17.56 -3.89 -14.83
CA LEU A 110 -16.61 -3.02 -15.52
C LEU A 110 -16.99 -2.80 -16.97
N ARG A 111 -17.55 -3.82 -17.64
CA ARG A 111 -18.07 -3.68 -19.00
C ARG A 111 -19.29 -2.76 -19.03
N LYS A 112 -20.24 -2.97 -18.12
CA LYS A 112 -21.42 -2.09 -17.95
C LYS A 112 -21.03 -0.64 -17.63
N LEU A 113 -20.00 -0.46 -16.80
CA LEU A 113 -19.43 0.85 -16.50
C LEU A 113 -18.86 1.52 -17.74
N LYS A 114 -18.08 0.80 -18.55
CA LYS A 114 -17.47 1.37 -19.75
C LYS A 114 -18.51 1.72 -20.83
N GLU A 115 -19.56 0.91 -20.95
CA GLU A 115 -20.71 1.18 -21.82
C GLU A 115 -21.47 2.44 -21.38
N LYS A 116 -21.67 2.62 -20.06
CA LYS A 116 -22.38 3.78 -19.51
C LYS A 116 -21.55 5.08 -19.48
N PHE A 117 -20.26 4.98 -19.22
CA PHE A 117 -19.35 6.12 -19.07
C PHE A 117 -18.18 6.05 -20.09
N PRO A 118 -18.47 6.11 -21.41
CA PRO A 118 -17.47 5.89 -22.45
C PRO A 118 -16.38 6.96 -22.47
N SER A 119 -16.68 8.18 -22.00
CA SER A 119 -15.76 9.32 -21.92
C SER A 119 -14.66 9.15 -20.85
N GLN A 120 -14.84 8.26 -19.89
CA GLN A 120 -13.85 7.99 -18.85
C GLN A 120 -12.88 6.90 -19.29
N SER A 121 -11.62 7.01 -18.89
CA SER A 121 -10.62 5.97 -19.17
C SER A 121 -10.98 4.67 -18.42
N GLN A 122 -10.54 3.54 -18.96
CA GLN A 122 -10.76 2.24 -18.32
C GLN A 122 -10.11 2.20 -16.92
N SER A 123 -8.91 2.76 -16.77
CA SER A 123 -8.19 2.83 -15.50
C SER A 123 -8.94 3.64 -14.45
N THR A 124 -9.50 4.80 -14.81
CA THR A 124 -10.31 5.61 -13.88
C THR A 124 -11.54 4.85 -13.42
N LEU A 125 -12.28 4.20 -14.34
CA LEU A 125 -13.46 3.42 -13.98
C LEU A 125 -13.12 2.22 -13.10
N LEU A 126 -12.02 1.53 -13.37
CA LEU A 126 -11.50 0.43 -12.54
C LEU A 126 -11.18 0.90 -11.12
N SER A 127 -10.52 2.05 -11.00
CA SER A 127 -10.16 2.65 -9.72
C SER A 127 -11.38 3.00 -8.87
N ILE A 128 -12.38 3.67 -9.47
CA ILE A 128 -13.64 4.02 -8.80
C ILE A 128 -14.39 2.75 -8.39
N PHE A 129 -14.47 1.77 -9.30
CA PHE A 129 -15.08 0.47 -9.01
C PHE A 129 -14.43 -0.22 -7.82
N SER A 130 -13.10 -0.33 -7.82
CA SER A 130 -12.37 -0.97 -6.72
C SER A 130 -12.58 -0.25 -5.39
N GLN A 131 -12.66 1.09 -5.40
CA GLN A 131 -12.84 1.88 -4.20
C GLN A 131 -14.26 1.76 -3.63
N GLU A 132 -15.30 1.88 -4.48
CA GLU A 132 -16.68 1.72 -4.04
C GLU A 132 -16.96 0.29 -3.55
N TYR A 133 -16.41 -0.70 -4.25
CA TYR A 133 -16.49 -2.08 -3.80
C TYR A 133 -15.80 -2.28 -2.44
N GLN A 134 -14.64 -1.66 -2.23
CA GLN A 134 -13.97 -1.72 -0.94
C GLN A 134 -14.81 -1.10 0.19
N LYS A 135 -15.48 0.03 -0.06
CA LYS A 135 -16.40 0.66 0.89
C LYS A 135 -17.60 -0.24 1.20
N GLN A 136 -18.19 -0.88 0.19
CA GLN A 136 -19.28 -1.82 0.36
C GLN A 136 -18.88 -2.99 1.27
N ILE A 137 -17.75 -3.65 0.97
CA ILE A 137 -17.25 -4.78 1.75
C ILE A 137 -16.95 -4.36 3.20
N LYS A 138 -16.34 -3.19 3.43
CA LYS A 138 -16.10 -2.68 4.80
C LYS A 138 -17.40 -2.51 5.59
N ARG A 139 -18.46 -2.00 4.96
CA ARG A 139 -19.77 -1.82 5.61
C ARG A 139 -20.45 -3.15 5.96
N THR A 140 -20.27 -4.15 5.12
CA THR A 140 -20.92 -5.46 5.29
C THR A 140 -20.06 -6.49 6.02
N HIS A 141 -18.76 -6.26 6.19
CA HIS A 141 -17.79 -7.23 6.71
C HIS A 141 -18.24 -7.95 7.98
N ALA A 142 -18.72 -7.20 8.97
CA ALA A 142 -19.14 -7.74 10.28
C ALA A 142 -20.28 -8.76 10.14
N LYS A 143 -21.19 -8.59 9.18
CA LYS A 143 -22.34 -9.46 8.97
C LYS A 143 -21.94 -10.87 8.49
N HIS A 144 -20.78 -10.98 7.83
CA HIS A 144 -20.27 -12.24 7.29
C HIS A 144 -19.40 -13.03 8.27
N HIS A 145 -18.98 -12.42 9.38
CA HIS A 145 -18.07 -13.01 10.36
C HIS A 145 -18.77 -13.39 11.67
N THR A 146 -20.11 -13.41 11.70
CA THR A 146 -20.83 -13.99 12.84
C THR A 146 -20.70 -15.50 12.80
N ALA A 147 -20.69 -16.16 13.96
CA ALA A 147 -20.58 -17.62 14.04
C ALA A 147 -21.69 -18.32 13.23
N GLU A 148 -22.91 -17.77 13.27
CA GLU A 148 -24.05 -18.25 12.48
C GLU A 148 -23.82 -18.12 10.97
N ALA A 149 -23.32 -16.97 10.50
CA ALA A 149 -23.06 -16.76 9.08
C ALA A 149 -21.95 -17.70 8.57
N VAL A 150 -20.86 -17.81 9.34
CA VAL A 150 -19.74 -18.69 9.00
C VAL A 150 -20.20 -20.14 8.88
N GLU A 151 -20.97 -20.64 9.86
CA GLU A 151 -21.47 -22.02 9.81
C GLU A 151 -22.48 -22.20 8.67
N SER A 152 -23.38 -21.24 8.44
CA SER A 152 -24.32 -21.26 7.32
C SER A 152 -23.60 -21.35 5.96
N TYR A 153 -22.56 -20.54 5.75
CA TYR A 153 -21.77 -20.59 4.51
C TYR A 153 -21.05 -21.93 4.34
N TYR A 154 -20.49 -22.47 5.41
CA TYR A 154 -19.82 -23.76 5.38
C TYR A 154 -20.79 -24.90 5.03
N GLN A 155 -21.97 -24.94 5.66
CA GLN A 155 -22.99 -25.96 5.36
C GLN A 155 -23.52 -25.84 3.92
N ARG A 156 -23.75 -24.63 3.44
CA ARG A 156 -24.15 -24.39 2.04
C ARG A 156 -23.07 -24.83 1.06
N TYR A 157 -21.81 -24.60 1.37
CA TYR A 157 -20.67 -25.10 0.61
C TYR A 157 -20.67 -26.63 0.54
N LEU A 158 -20.72 -27.31 1.68
CA LEU A 158 -20.74 -28.77 1.76
C LEU A 158 -21.90 -29.36 0.94
N HIS A 159 -23.11 -28.84 1.13
CA HIS A 159 -24.30 -29.30 0.39
C HIS A 159 -24.16 -29.05 -1.12
N GLY A 160 -23.65 -27.89 -1.53
CA GLY A 160 -23.44 -27.57 -2.95
C GLY A 160 -22.43 -28.52 -3.60
N VAL A 161 -21.30 -28.78 -2.93
CA VAL A 161 -20.25 -29.69 -3.41
C VAL A 161 -20.75 -31.14 -3.45
N MET A 162 -21.51 -31.58 -2.45
CA MET A 162 -22.13 -32.92 -2.45
C MET A 162 -23.06 -33.13 -3.65
N LYS A 163 -23.78 -32.08 -4.07
CA LYS A 163 -24.64 -32.13 -5.26
C LYS A 163 -23.84 -32.10 -6.56
N ASN A 164 -22.83 -31.24 -6.65
CA ASN A 164 -21.95 -31.15 -7.80
C ASN A 164 -20.58 -30.55 -7.42
N ALA A 165 -19.59 -31.42 -7.24
CA ALA A 165 -18.23 -31.02 -6.87
C ALA A 165 -17.52 -30.17 -7.94
N THR A 166 -17.98 -30.22 -9.20
CA THR A 166 -17.36 -29.47 -10.30
C THR A 166 -17.96 -28.07 -10.49
N ALA A 167 -19.14 -27.80 -9.92
CA ALA A 167 -19.78 -26.48 -9.99
C ALA A 167 -19.00 -25.44 -9.15
N PRO A 168 -18.99 -24.15 -9.52
CA PRO A 168 -18.27 -23.09 -8.81
C PRO A 168 -19.01 -22.62 -7.53
N VAL A 169 -19.32 -23.55 -6.63
CA VAL A 169 -20.18 -23.38 -5.45
C VAL A 169 -19.76 -22.17 -4.59
N LEU A 170 -18.47 -22.02 -4.28
CA LEU A 170 -18.02 -20.89 -3.44
C LEU A 170 -18.11 -19.54 -4.14
N LEU A 171 -17.88 -19.51 -5.45
CA LEU A 171 -17.99 -18.29 -6.25
C LEU A 171 -19.45 -17.87 -6.38
N GLU A 172 -20.36 -18.81 -6.65
CA GLU A 172 -21.80 -18.58 -6.67
C GLU A 172 -22.29 -18.07 -5.32
N LEU A 173 -21.89 -18.73 -4.23
CA LEU A 173 -22.22 -18.31 -2.86
C LEU A 173 -21.73 -16.88 -2.57
N ALA A 174 -20.51 -16.53 -2.98
CA ALA A 174 -19.98 -15.18 -2.81
C ALA A 174 -20.82 -14.12 -3.56
N ASN A 175 -21.21 -14.43 -4.81
CA ASN A 175 -22.02 -13.54 -5.64
C ASN A 175 -23.44 -13.37 -5.08
N GLU A 176 -24.06 -14.44 -4.58
CA GLU A 176 -25.39 -14.39 -3.96
C GLU A 176 -25.40 -13.56 -2.67
N MET A 177 -24.31 -13.59 -1.90
CA MET A 177 -24.19 -12.85 -0.64
C MET A 177 -23.65 -11.43 -0.82
N ASP A 178 -23.44 -10.98 -2.07
CA ASP A 178 -22.76 -9.73 -2.44
C ASP A 178 -21.44 -9.53 -1.66
N PHE A 179 -20.62 -10.59 -1.60
CA PHE A 179 -19.36 -10.63 -0.87
C PHE A 179 -18.18 -10.97 -1.77
N ALA A 180 -16.97 -10.64 -1.33
CA ALA A 180 -15.77 -10.89 -2.12
C ALA A 180 -15.47 -12.39 -2.21
N PRO A 181 -15.28 -12.96 -3.42
CA PRO A 181 -14.99 -14.38 -3.58
C PRO A 181 -13.79 -14.85 -2.76
N SER A 182 -12.70 -14.07 -2.72
CA SER A 182 -11.52 -14.39 -1.91
C SER A 182 -11.79 -14.36 -0.40
N LEU A 183 -12.65 -13.47 0.07
CA LEU A 183 -13.03 -13.40 1.48
C LEU A 183 -14.02 -14.51 1.86
N MET A 184 -14.94 -14.88 0.97
CA MET A 184 -15.81 -16.05 1.14
C MET A 184 -14.97 -17.33 1.23
N ALA A 185 -14.02 -17.50 0.29
CA ALA A 185 -13.06 -18.59 0.30
C ALA A 185 -12.27 -18.65 1.62
N ARG A 186 -11.83 -17.50 2.14
CA ARG A 186 -11.16 -17.40 3.44
C ARG A 186 -12.02 -17.93 4.58
N ILE A 187 -13.28 -17.51 4.65
CA ILE A 187 -14.21 -17.95 5.72
C ILE A 187 -14.38 -19.47 5.69
N VAL A 188 -14.65 -20.03 4.50
CA VAL A 188 -14.83 -21.48 4.35
C VAL A 188 -13.56 -22.25 4.66
N LEU A 189 -12.39 -21.78 4.21
CA LEU A 189 -11.10 -22.41 4.50
C LEU A 189 -10.80 -22.41 6.00
N GLU A 190 -11.00 -21.27 6.67
CA GLU A 190 -10.76 -21.15 8.11
C GLU A 190 -11.63 -22.13 8.89
N ARG A 191 -12.93 -22.21 8.57
CA ARG A 191 -13.86 -23.17 9.19
C ARG A 191 -13.54 -24.63 8.83
N PHE A 192 -13.11 -24.91 7.61
CA PHE A 192 -12.66 -26.26 7.21
C PHE A 192 -11.48 -26.74 8.08
N LEU A 193 -10.45 -25.89 8.24
CA LEU A 193 -9.27 -26.21 9.04
C LEU A 193 -9.60 -26.37 10.53
N GLN A 194 -10.50 -25.55 11.07
CA GLN A 194 -10.95 -25.67 12.46
C GLN A 194 -11.61 -27.03 12.76
N GLU A 195 -12.33 -27.61 11.80
CA GLU A 195 -12.95 -28.92 11.95
C GLU A 195 -11.96 -30.08 11.84
N GLN A 196 -10.93 -29.94 10.99
CA GLN A 196 -9.89 -30.95 10.83
C GLN A 196 -8.92 -30.99 12.02
N GLU A 197 -8.47 -29.82 12.49
CA GLU A 197 -7.39 -29.72 13.48
C GLU A 197 -7.89 -29.47 14.92
N GLN A 198 -9.21 -29.25 15.11
CA GLN A 198 -9.82 -28.86 16.40
C GLN A 198 -9.13 -27.64 17.06
N ALA A 199 -8.46 -26.82 16.26
CA ALA A 199 -7.68 -25.67 16.70
C ALA A 199 -7.92 -24.49 15.77
N ILE A 200 -7.62 -23.28 16.27
CA ILE A 200 -7.75 -22.06 15.47
C ILE A 200 -6.54 -22.00 14.51
N PRO A 201 -6.75 -22.06 13.18
CA PRO A 201 -5.66 -22.01 12.22
C PRO A 201 -4.94 -20.66 12.25
N SER A 202 -3.63 -20.68 12.05
CA SER A 202 -2.85 -19.45 12.01
C SER A 202 -3.17 -18.62 10.77
N LYS A 203 -3.19 -17.28 10.91
CA LYS A 203 -3.40 -16.36 9.77
C LYS A 203 -2.38 -16.57 8.66
N THR A 204 -1.14 -16.90 9.01
CA THR A 204 -0.05 -17.16 8.08
C THR A 204 -0.34 -18.39 7.22
N LEU A 205 -0.82 -19.47 7.83
CA LEU A 205 -1.20 -20.70 7.13
C LEU A 205 -2.33 -20.44 6.13
N ILE A 206 -3.42 -19.79 6.58
CA ILE A 206 -4.55 -19.43 5.73
C ILE A 206 -4.08 -18.60 4.53
N ASN A 207 -3.27 -17.57 4.77
CA ASN A 207 -2.76 -16.71 3.70
C ASN A 207 -1.86 -17.47 2.72
N SER A 208 -1.09 -18.45 3.20
CA SER A 208 -0.29 -19.33 2.33
C SER A 208 -1.18 -20.15 1.41
N MET A 209 -2.19 -20.83 1.96
CA MET A 209 -3.13 -21.66 1.19
C MET A 209 -4.03 -20.85 0.24
N LEU A 210 -4.39 -19.61 0.57
CA LEU A 210 -5.12 -18.74 -0.36
C LEU A 210 -4.24 -18.28 -1.53
N ARG A 211 -2.94 -18.09 -1.30
CA ARG A 211 -1.98 -17.76 -2.37
C ARG A 211 -1.65 -18.97 -3.23
N ASP A 212 -1.56 -20.14 -2.61
CA ASP A 212 -1.25 -21.40 -3.24
C ASP A 212 -2.26 -22.49 -2.79
N PRO A 213 -3.40 -22.61 -3.50
CA PRO A 213 -4.43 -23.58 -3.15
C PRO A 213 -3.98 -25.05 -3.25
N SER A 214 -2.84 -25.33 -3.90
CA SER A 214 -2.31 -26.70 -3.99
C SER A 214 -1.86 -27.27 -2.64
N GLN A 215 -1.65 -26.40 -1.63
CA GLN A 215 -1.33 -26.79 -0.27
C GLN A 215 -2.53 -27.33 0.52
N ILE A 216 -3.75 -27.20 -0.02
CA ILE A 216 -4.98 -27.66 0.63
C ILE A 216 -5.15 -29.17 0.37
N PRO A 217 -5.28 -30.01 1.40
CA PRO A 217 -5.42 -31.46 1.22
C PRO A 217 -6.67 -31.88 0.44
N ASP A 218 -7.77 -31.16 0.62
CA ASP A 218 -9.01 -31.39 -0.10
C ASP A 218 -8.96 -30.76 -1.51
N GLY A 219 -8.81 -31.60 -2.53
CA GLY A 219 -8.66 -31.14 -3.92
C GLY A 219 -9.89 -30.41 -4.47
N VAL A 220 -11.09 -30.68 -3.92
CA VAL A 220 -12.31 -29.97 -4.33
C VAL A 220 -12.29 -28.55 -3.78
N LEU A 221 -12.05 -28.39 -2.49
CA LEU A 221 -11.89 -27.09 -1.82
C LEU A 221 -10.73 -26.30 -2.45
N ALA A 222 -9.60 -26.93 -2.74
CA ALA A 222 -8.48 -26.30 -3.45
C ALA A 222 -8.94 -25.68 -4.77
N ASN A 223 -9.69 -26.42 -5.59
CA ASN A 223 -10.21 -25.92 -6.85
C ASN A 223 -11.27 -24.80 -6.67
N GLN A 224 -12.11 -24.89 -5.65
CA GLN A 224 -13.09 -23.83 -5.33
C GLN A 224 -12.41 -22.52 -4.91
N ILE A 225 -11.39 -22.62 -4.07
CA ILE A 225 -10.60 -21.47 -3.61
C ILE A 225 -9.79 -20.87 -4.75
N TYR A 226 -9.22 -21.71 -5.62
CA TYR A 226 -8.57 -21.26 -6.85
C TYR A 226 -9.54 -20.45 -7.72
N GLN A 227 -10.75 -20.97 -7.97
CA GLN A 227 -11.78 -20.27 -8.75
C GLN A 227 -12.19 -18.93 -8.13
N CYS A 228 -12.37 -18.87 -6.81
CA CYS A 228 -12.62 -17.61 -6.11
C CYS A 228 -11.46 -16.62 -6.29
N THR A 229 -10.22 -17.10 -6.14
CA THR A 229 -9.01 -16.28 -6.23
C THR A 229 -8.83 -15.64 -7.60
N VAL A 230 -9.02 -16.41 -8.68
CA VAL A 230 -8.84 -15.89 -10.06
C VAL A 230 -10.01 -15.00 -10.53
N ASN A 231 -11.19 -15.14 -9.92
CA ASN A 231 -12.37 -14.34 -10.27
C ASN A 231 -12.58 -13.12 -9.36
N ASP A 232 -11.87 -13.03 -8.23
CA ASP A 232 -11.90 -11.86 -7.38
C ASP A 232 -11.23 -10.66 -8.06
N CYS A 233 -11.96 -9.56 -8.15
CA CYS A 233 -11.52 -8.36 -8.85
C CYS A 233 -10.86 -7.31 -7.95
N CYS A 234 -10.86 -7.48 -6.62
CA CYS A 234 -10.42 -6.41 -5.70
C CYS A 234 -9.65 -6.86 -4.45
N TYR A 235 -9.89 -8.07 -3.95
CA TYR A 235 -9.38 -8.59 -2.67
C TYR A 235 -8.56 -9.88 -2.82
N GLY A 236 -8.46 -10.43 -4.02
CA GLY A 236 -7.65 -11.63 -4.28
C GLY A 236 -6.13 -11.35 -4.27
N PRO A 237 -5.30 -12.37 -4.00
CA PRO A 237 -3.84 -12.28 -4.05
C PRO A 237 -3.27 -11.60 -5.31
N LEU A 238 -3.86 -11.85 -6.48
CA LEU A 238 -3.44 -11.25 -7.74
C LEU A 238 -3.58 -9.71 -7.73
N VAL A 239 -4.68 -9.22 -7.18
CA VAL A 239 -4.95 -7.78 -7.09
C VAL A 239 -4.02 -7.12 -6.10
N ASP A 240 -3.72 -7.78 -4.99
CA ASP A 240 -2.75 -7.28 -4.01
C ASP A 240 -1.34 -7.19 -4.60
N CYS A 241 -0.93 -8.16 -5.42
CA CYS A 241 0.32 -8.11 -6.17
C CYS A 241 0.35 -6.93 -7.15
N ILE A 242 -0.74 -6.70 -7.90
CA ILE A 242 -0.84 -5.56 -8.83
C ILE A 242 -0.71 -4.24 -8.07
N LYS A 243 -1.44 -4.07 -6.96
CA LYS A 243 -1.37 -2.85 -6.13
C LYS A 243 0.04 -2.60 -5.59
N HIS A 244 0.70 -3.64 -5.09
CA HIS A 244 2.09 -3.53 -4.62
C HIS A 244 3.05 -3.15 -5.75
N ALA A 245 2.93 -3.78 -6.92
CA ALA A 245 3.78 -3.48 -8.06
C ALA A 245 3.63 -2.03 -8.52
N ILE A 246 2.38 -1.54 -8.62
CA ILE A 246 2.09 -0.14 -8.98
C ILE A 246 2.66 0.83 -7.93
N GLY A 247 2.48 0.54 -6.64
CA GLY A 247 3.06 1.34 -5.55
C GLY A 247 4.58 1.45 -5.66
N HIS A 248 5.25 0.30 -5.77
CA HIS A 248 6.70 0.24 -5.91
C HIS A 248 7.21 0.94 -7.17
N GLU A 249 6.51 0.81 -8.31
CA GLU A 249 6.85 1.52 -9.55
C GLU A 249 6.82 3.05 -9.34
N HIS A 250 5.80 3.57 -8.65
CA HIS A 250 5.71 5.01 -8.37
C HIS A 250 6.76 5.49 -7.37
N GLU A 251 7.16 4.67 -6.40
CA GLU A 251 8.26 4.97 -5.49
C GLU A 251 9.61 5.04 -6.24
N VAL A 252 9.84 4.14 -7.20
CA VAL A 252 11.04 4.16 -8.06
C VAL A 252 11.04 5.42 -8.94
N LEU A 253 9.93 5.76 -9.59
CA LEU A 253 9.82 6.97 -10.39
C LEU A 253 10.05 8.23 -9.56
N LEU A 254 9.48 8.29 -8.34
CA LEU A 254 9.71 9.41 -7.43
C LEU A 254 11.19 9.53 -7.04
N ARG A 255 11.86 8.40 -6.77
CA ARG A 255 13.30 8.37 -6.49
C ARG A 255 14.11 8.93 -7.66
N GLU A 256 13.83 8.50 -8.88
CA GLU A 256 14.49 8.99 -10.08
C GLU A 256 14.30 10.50 -10.24
N MET A 257 13.07 11.00 -10.04
CA MET A 257 12.77 12.44 -10.08
C MET A 257 13.56 13.23 -9.02
N LEU A 258 13.69 12.72 -7.79
CA LEU A 258 14.47 13.39 -6.75
C LEU A 258 15.95 13.49 -7.14
N LEU A 259 16.51 12.42 -7.72
CA LEU A 259 17.89 12.37 -8.20
C LEU A 259 18.12 13.32 -9.38
N GLU A 260 17.23 13.33 -10.37
CA GLU A 260 17.29 14.26 -11.52
C GLU A 260 17.28 15.73 -11.08
N LYS A 261 16.58 16.03 -9.99
CA LYS A 261 16.52 17.38 -9.40
C LYS A 261 17.66 17.67 -8.44
N ASN A 262 18.64 16.77 -8.30
CA ASN A 262 19.77 16.89 -7.36
C ASN A 262 19.31 17.13 -5.91
N LEU A 263 18.20 16.52 -5.51
CA LEU A 263 17.73 16.57 -4.12
C LEU A 263 18.35 15.43 -3.33
N SER A 264 19.00 15.77 -2.22
CA SER A 264 19.55 14.75 -1.31
C SER A 264 18.46 14.22 -0.38
N PHE A 265 18.38 12.91 -0.23
CA PHE A 265 17.35 12.25 0.57
C PHE A 265 17.83 10.94 1.22
N ILE A 266 17.15 10.57 2.31
CA ILE A 266 17.27 9.28 2.97
C ILE A 266 16.01 8.48 2.63
N ALA A 267 16.19 7.30 2.03
CA ALA A 267 15.10 6.40 1.67
C ALA A 267 14.62 5.53 2.86
N GLU A 268 13.43 4.96 2.74
CA GLU A 268 12.76 4.19 3.78
C GLU A 268 13.61 3.03 4.34
N ASP A 269 14.28 2.27 3.48
CA ASP A 269 15.15 1.14 3.83
C ASP A 269 16.27 1.55 4.80
N GLN A 270 16.89 2.70 4.55
CA GLN A 270 17.90 3.29 5.42
C GLN A 270 17.31 3.76 6.75
N LEU A 271 16.07 4.26 6.75
CA LEU A 271 15.39 4.65 7.99
C LEU A 271 15.03 3.42 8.84
N ARG A 272 14.55 2.36 8.22
CA ARG A 272 14.28 1.09 8.92
C ARG A 272 15.56 0.49 9.50
N ALA A 273 16.67 0.54 8.77
CA ALA A 273 17.99 0.12 9.27
C ALA A 273 18.46 0.93 10.49
N LYS A 274 18.04 2.20 10.60
CA LYS A 274 18.29 3.08 11.75
C LYS A 274 17.33 2.84 12.93
N GLY A 275 16.38 1.91 12.81
CA GLY A 275 15.46 1.54 13.89
C GLY A 275 14.23 2.45 14.01
N TYR A 276 13.84 3.17 12.95
CA TYR A 276 12.60 3.94 12.95
C TYR A 276 11.39 3.02 12.70
N ASP A 277 10.40 3.05 13.60
CA ASP A 277 9.19 2.21 13.49
C ASP A 277 8.18 2.71 12.42
N LYS A 278 8.12 4.02 12.20
CA LYS A 278 7.25 4.67 11.20
C LYS A 278 8.09 5.58 10.34
N THR A 279 8.19 5.24 9.06
CA THR A 279 9.15 5.81 8.12
C THR A 279 8.41 6.36 6.90
N PRO A 280 8.54 7.66 6.57
CA PRO A 280 8.10 8.14 5.27
C PRO A 280 8.99 7.53 4.17
N ASP A 281 8.49 7.46 2.95
CA ASP A 281 9.23 6.89 1.81
C ASP A 281 10.56 7.61 1.60
N PHE A 282 10.57 8.95 1.75
CA PHE A 282 11.75 9.78 1.64
C PHE A 282 11.78 10.88 2.71
N ILE A 283 12.95 11.08 3.32
CA ILE A 283 13.28 12.28 4.10
C ILE A 283 14.30 13.09 3.30
N LEU A 284 13.97 14.34 3.00
CA LEU A 284 14.91 15.25 2.34
C LEU A 284 15.96 15.71 3.34
N GLU A 285 17.24 15.52 3.04
CA GLU A 285 18.32 15.96 3.94
C GLU A 285 18.32 17.49 4.08
N VAL A 286 18.01 18.18 2.98
CA VAL A 286 17.81 19.63 2.94
C VAL A 286 16.33 19.90 2.64
N PRO A 287 15.56 20.53 3.55
CA PRO A 287 14.19 20.91 3.29
C PRO A 287 14.07 21.85 2.07
N VAL A 288 13.00 21.68 1.30
CA VAL A 288 12.74 22.48 0.08
C VAL A 288 11.46 23.28 0.21
N ALA A 289 11.43 24.48 -0.37
CA ALA A 289 10.24 25.31 -0.40
C ALA A 289 9.40 25.05 -1.66
N VAL A 290 8.20 24.50 -1.51
CA VAL A 290 7.24 24.23 -2.59
C VAL A 290 5.98 25.03 -2.33
N GLU A 291 5.63 25.94 -3.23
CA GLU A 291 4.43 26.79 -3.13
C GLU A 291 4.29 27.53 -1.78
N GLY A 292 5.43 27.95 -1.21
CA GLY A 292 5.47 28.63 0.10
C GLY A 292 5.48 27.70 1.31
N HIS A 293 5.52 26.37 1.12
CA HIS A 293 5.62 25.39 2.19
C HIS A 293 7.01 24.77 2.26
N ILE A 294 7.54 24.64 3.47
CA ILE A 294 8.78 23.90 3.70
C ILE A 294 8.43 22.41 3.77
N ILE A 295 8.95 21.64 2.83
CA ILE A 295 8.78 20.20 2.72
C ILE A 295 10.09 19.52 3.12
N HIS A 296 10.00 18.54 4.02
CA HIS A 296 11.15 17.80 4.53
C HIS A 296 10.97 16.28 4.48
N TRP A 297 9.76 15.80 4.27
CA TRP A 297 9.45 14.38 4.10
C TRP A 297 8.44 14.24 2.97
N ILE A 298 8.50 13.12 2.27
CA ILE A 298 7.61 12.77 1.18
C ILE A 298 7.07 11.37 1.47
N GLU A 299 5.76 11.25 1.45
CA GLU A 299 5.07 9.97 1.39
C GLU A 299 4.33 9.89 0.05
N SER A 300 4.66 8.90 -0.75
CA SER A 300 4.02 8.57 -2.00
C SER A 300 2.82 7.65 -1.76
N LYS A 301 1.74 7.90 -2.50
CA LYS A 301 0.56 7.02 -2.53
C LYS A 301 0.11 6.88 -3.98
N ALA A 302 0.25 5.68 -4.53
CA ALA A 302 -0.21 5.34 -5.87
C ALA A 302 -1.58 4.64 -5.82
N SER A 303 -2.56 5.31 -5.23
CA SER A 303 -3.91 4.81 -5.07
C SER A 303 -4.92 5.89 -5.43
N PHE A 304 -6.09 5.50 -5.91
CA PHE A 304 -7.17 6.46 -6.17
C PHE A 304 -7.62 7.16 -4.88
N GLY A 305 -7.47 8.49 -4.82
CA GLY A 305 -7.77 9.27 -3.64
C GLY A 305 -9.26 9.44 -3.39
N ASP A 306 -9.67 9.28 -2.13
CA ASP A 306 -10.93 9.83 -1.62
C ASP A 306 -10.74 10.40 -0.21
N GLU A 307 -11.71 11.20 0.23
CA GLU A 307 -11.67 11.86 1.54
C GLU A 307 -11.49 10.85 2.69
N SER A 308 -12.14 9.68 2.58
CA SER A 308 -12.07 8.66 3.63
C SER A 308 -10.67 8.03 3.75
N SER A 309 -10.02 7.71 2.63
CA SER A 309 -8.66 7.18 2.63
C SER A 309 -7.64 8.23 3.07
N HIS A 310 -7.80 9.49 2.65
CA HIS A 310 -6.94 10.59 3.10
C HIS A 310 -7.01 10.78 4.62
N GLN A 311 -8.21 10.72 5.21
CA GLN A 311 -8.37 10.82 6.65
C GLN A 311 -7.70 9.65 7.38
N ALA A 312 -7.77 8.43 6.85
CA ALA A 312 -7.08 7.27 7.41
C ALA A 312 -5.55 7.44 7.35
N TYR A 313 -4.99 7.89 6.21
CA TYR A 313 -3.55 8.14 6.09
C TYR A 313 -3.03 9.18 7.08
N LEU A 314 -3.82 10.22 7.33
CA LEU A 314 -3.48 11.19 8.36
C LEU A 314 -3.33 10.50 9.72
N GLN A 315 -4.33 9.69 10.13
CA GLN A 315 -4.40 8.96 11.42
C GLN A 315 -3.24 7.98 11.59
N ASP A 316 -3.03 7.16 10.58
CA ASP A 316 -2.15 6.02 10.69
C ASP A 316 -0.68 6.39 10.47
N GLN A 317 -0.41 7.38 9.61
CA GLN A 317 0.96 7.73 9.20
C GLN A 317 1.31 9.18 9.50
N PHE A 318 0.58 10.14 8.93
CA PHE A 318 1.09 11.52 8.81
C PHE A 318 1.17 12.26 10.16
N TRP A 319 0.21 12.05 11.08
CA TRP A 319 0.31 12.67 12.42
C TRP A 319 1.55 12.20 13.19
N SER A 320 2.05 10.98 12.93
CA SER A 320 3.27 10.51 13.58
C SER A 320 4.52 11.26 13.11
N TYR A 321 4.56 11.68 11.84
CA TYR A 321 5.66 12.49 11.30
C TYR A 321 5.58 13.91 11.87
N TRP A 322 4.37 14.46 11.92
CA TRP A 322 4.11 15.81 12.45
C TRP A 322 4.51 15.95 13.92
N ASN A 323 4.07 15.02 14.77
CA ASN A 323 4.28 15.11 16.21
C ASN A 323 5.74 14.91 16.62
N ARG A 324 6.52 14.13 15.84
CA ARG A 324 7.96 13.91 16.10
C ARG A 324 8.83 15.14 15.81
N LYS A 325 8.39 16.03 14.91
CA LYS A 325 9.07 17.30 14.64
C LYS A 325 8.76 18.37 15.71
N GLN A 326 7.54 18.39 16.23
CA GLN A 326 7.14 19.31 17.31
C GLN A 326 7.90 19.09 18.63
N GLY A 327 8.40 17.87 18.88
CA GLY A 327 9.21 17.57 20.06
C GLY A 327 10.62 18.17 20.04
N ASN A 328 11.09 18.68 18.90
CA ASN A 328 12.46 19.18 18.72
C ASN A 328 12.53 20.68 18.35
N GLU A 329 11.40 21.34 18.16
CA GLU A 329 11.32 22.77 17.80
C GLU A 329 10.30 23.48 18.69
N GLN A 330 10.76 24.03 19.81
CA GLN A 330 10.13 25.24 20.32
C GLN A 330 10.41 26.37 19.31
N LEU A 331 9.35 27.08 18.90
CA LEU A 331 9.30 28.24 17.99
C LEU A 331 9.41 27.95 16.46
N HIS A 332 8.27 27.81 15.77
CA HIS A 332 7.80 28.83 14.80
C HIS A 332 6.40 28.54 14.21
N GLN A 333 5.77 29.61 13.71
CA GLN A 333 4.37 29.79 13.36
C GLN A 333 3.69 28.73 12.47
N LYS A 334 2.41 28.50 12.80
CA LYS A 334 1.34 27.74 12.14
C LYS A 334 1.15 28.02 10.62
N ARG A 335 0.89 26.98 9.82
CA ARG A 335 -0.31 26.80 8.94
C ARG A 335 -0.30 25.44 8.21
N GLN A 336 -1.48 24.81 8.10
CA GLN A 336 -1.75 23.63 7.28
C GLN A 336 -1.81 24.01 5.79
N MET A 337 -1.27 23.16 4.91
CA MET A 337 -1.83 23.02 3.56
C MET A 337 -1.96 21.55 3.16
N LYS A 338 -3.17 21.27 2.66
CA LYS A 338 -3.57 20.10 1.89
C LYS A 338 -2.69 19.99 0.64
N ILE A 339 -1.96 18.89 0.49
CA ILE A 339 -1.70 18.34 -0.84
C ILE A 339 -2.84 17.35 -1.07
N THR A 340 -3.93 17.84 -1.64
CA THR A 340 -4.99 17.02 -2.23
C THR A 340 -4.80 17.16 -3.73
N GLU A 341 -4.23 16.16 -4.38
CA GLU A 341 -4.45 15.86 -5.80
C GLU A 341 -3.77 14.52 -6.14
N LEU A 342 -4.56 13.43 -6.09
CA LEU A 342 -4.82 12.51 -7.21
C LEU A 342 -5.97 11.54 -6.86
#